data_AF-A0A1G2DEZ8-F1
#
_entry.id   AF-A0A1G2DEZ8-F1
#
_cell.length_a   1.000
_cell.length_b   1.000
_cell.length_c   1.000
_cell.angle_alpha   90.00
_cell.angle_beta   90.00
_cell.angle_gamma   90.00
#
_symmetry.space_group_name_H-M   'P 1'
#
loop_
_entity.id
_entity.type
_entity.pdbx_description
1 polymer ?
#
loop_
_entity_poly.entity_id
_entity_poly.type
_entity_poly.pdbx_seq_one_letter_code
_entity_poly.pdbx_strand_id
1 'polypeptide(L)'
;MFKNKYPTGTLLLIAFSVLGMVTMGYLISLHYSDSGSAFCNLGEGLSCDAVNKSIYSEVFSIPVSVLGFLYFAAIFLLVLWKRNAPPYLWIALVSIITLGPSLYLSGVEVFVLENICIYCEISKILIVAILVTAFVSAGNARPTLMQCSIAVALALFLGWATYLSHASVVPAGKYVAFAQCVYDRGMRMYGAKTCSFCIKQRALFGDAAVHIREIECDPRYPNNETERCIAKEIERTPTWMREDEAGNTLKRYEPGVLSLETIAVETGCVLP
;
A
#
# COMPACT_ATOMS: atom_id res chain seq x y z
N MET A 1 -7.08 -46.66 -15.78
CA MET A 1 -7.28 -45.43 -16.58
C MET A 1 -8.07 -44.45 -15.72
N PHE A 2 -7.39 -43.60 -14.93
CA PHE A 2 -8.06 -42.61 -14.07
C PHE A 2 -8.66 -41.54 -14.97
N LYS A 3 -9.95 -41.67 -15.34
CA LYS A 3 -10.71 -40.54 -15.92
C LYS A 3 -10.62 -39.41 -14.92
N ASN A 4 -9.87 -38.36 -15.29
CA ASN A 4 -9.63 -37.21 -14.44
C ASN A 4 -11.01 -36.64 -14.07
N LYS A 5 -11.45 -36.84 -12.83
CA LYS A 5 -12.79 -36.45 -12.34
C LYS A 5 -12.97 -34.92 -12.31
N TYR A 6 -11.89 -34.18 -12.60
CA TYR A 6 -11.81 -32.74 -12.52
C TYR A 6 -11.31 -32.16 -13.85
N PRO A 7 -11.98 -31.12 -14.41
CA PRO A 7 -11.44 -30.35 -15.50
C PRO A 7 -10.08 -29.78 -15.12
N THR A 8 -9.10 -29.81 -16.03
CA THR A 8 -7.75 -29.25 -15.80
C THR A 8 -7.81 -27.80 -15.32
N GLY A 9 -8.76 -27.01 -15.85
CA GLY A 9 -9.01 -25.63 -15.42
C GLY A 9 -9.41 -25.50 -13.94
N THR A 10 -10.26 -26.40 -13.43
CA THR A 10 -10.65 -26.43 -12.01
C THR A 10 -9.44 -26.62 -11.10
N LEU A 11 -8.52 -27.52 -11.47
CA LEU A 11 -7.32 -27.79 -10.68
C LEU A 11 -6.37 -26.59 -10.66
N LEU A 12 -6.20 -25.90 -11.80
CA LEU A 12 -5.40 -24.68 -11.90
C LEU A 12 -6.00 -23.55 -11.06
N LEU A 13 -7.32 -23.35 -11.11
CA LEU A 13 -7.99 -22.35 -10.28
C LEU A 13 -7.80 -22.60 -8.78
N ILE A 14 -7.89 -23.86 -8.34
CA ILE A 14 -7.61 -24.24 -6.96
C ILE A 14 -6.16 -23.91 -6.60
N ALA A 15 -5.20 -24.31 -7.45
CA ALA A 15 -3.78 -24.08 -7.20
C ALA A 15 -3.44 -22.58 -7.08
N PHE A 16 -3.92 -21.75 -8.02
CA PHE A 16 -3.69 -20.31 -7.99
C PHE A 16 -4.36 -19.63 -6.79
N SER A 17 -5.57 -20.08 -6.42
CA SER A 17 -6.28 -19.52 -5.26
C SER A 17 -5.57 -19.85 -3.94
N VAL A 18 -5.08 -21.09 -3.78
CA VAL A 18 -4.28 -21.48 -2.60
C VAL A 18 -2.98 -20.69 -2.54
N LEU A 19 -2.27 -20.55 -3.66
CA LEU A 19 -1.05 -19.76 -3.71
C LEU A 19 -1.32 -18.29 -3.36
N GLY A 20 -2.39 -17.71 -3.89
CA GLY A 20 -2.80 -16.35 -3.57
C GLY A 20 -3.17 -16.16 -2.10
N MET A 21 -3.88 -17.12 -1.49
CA MET A 21 -4.15 -17.11 -0.05
C MET A 21 -2.87 -17.16 0.78
N VAL A 22 -1.88 -17.97 0.40
CA VAL A 22 -0.58 -18.04 1.08
C VAL A 22 0.16 -16.71 0.98
N THR A 23 0.24 -16.14 -0.24
CA THR A 23 0.88 -14.84 -0.47
C THR A 23 0.23 -13.72 0.32
N MET A 24 -1.10 -13.63 0.30
CA MET A 24 -1.85 -12.60 1.01
C MET A 24 -1.83 -12.82 2.53
N GLY A 25 -1.91 -14.07 3.00
CA GLY A 25 -1.78 -14.42 4.41
C GLY A 25 -0.41 -14.02 4.97
N TYR A 26 0.66 -14.21 4.19
CA TYR A 26 1.99 -13.72 4.55
C TYR A 26 2.03 -12.20 4.68
N LEU A 27 1.46 -11.45 3.72
CA LEU A 27 1.39 -9.99 3.80
C LEU A 27 0.54 -9.50 4.98
N ILE A 28 -0.54 -10.18 5.34
CA ILE A 28 -1.32 -9.87 6.55
C ILE A 28 -0.44 -10.02 7.79
N SER A 29 0.30 -11.12 7.89
CA SER A 29 1.19 -11.36 9.05
C SER A 29 2.27 -10.28 9.19
N LEU A 30 2.83 -9.81 8.07
CA LEU A 30 3.82 -8.74 8.05
C LEU A 30 3.23 -7.37 8.37
N HIS A 31 1.99 -7.09 7.92
CA HIS A 31 1.32 -5.82 8.16
C HIS A 31 1.17 -5.55 9.66
N TYR A 32 0.78 -6.58 10.43
CA TYR A 32 0.58 -6.49 11.88
C TYR A 32 1.82 -6.80 12.72
N SER A 33 2.98 -7.04 12.09
CA SER A 33 4.22 -7.31 12.82
C SER A 33 5.05 -6.04 12.98
N ASP A 34 5.36 -5.66 14.23
CA ASP A 34 6.16 -4.48 14.54
C ASP A 34 7.65 -4.64 14.15
N SER A 35 8.19 -5.86 14.24
CA SER A 35 9.60 -6.18 13.98
C SER A 35 9.83 -7.08 12.75
N GLY A 36 8.75 -7.58 12.13
CA GLY A 36 8.84 -8.39 10.93
C GLY A 36 9.26 -7.56 9.72
N SER A 37 10.34 -8.01 9.07
CA SER A 37 10.72 -7.56 7.73
C SER A 37 10.40 -8.65 6.71
N ALA A 38 9.93 -8.23 5.54
CA ALA A 38 9.69 -9.14 4.43
C ALA A 38 11.01 -9.80 4.01
N PHE A 39 10.96 -11.11 3.75
CA PHE A 39 12.13 -11.85 3.24
C PHE A 39 12.68 -11.25 1.94
N CYS A 40 11.80 -10.64 1.14
CA CYS A 40 12.12 -10.02 -0.15
C CYS A 40 12.42 -8.50 -0.05
N ASN A 41 12.88 -8.00 1.10
CA ASN A 41 13.35 -6.63 1.22
C ASN A 41 14.81 -6.54 0.71
N LEU A 42 14.97 -6.45 -0.61
CA LEU A 42 16.27 -6.57 -1.28
C LEU A 42 17.07 -5.26 -1.31
N GLY A 43 16.52 -4.18 -0.71
CA GLY A 43 17.04 -2.83 -0.90
C GLY A 43 16.75 -2.31 -2.32
N GLU A 44 16.93 -1.01 -2.55
CA GLU A 44 16.79 -0.39 -3.89
C GLU A 44 15.41 -0.53 -4.56
N GLY A 45 14.40 0.19 -4.05
CA GLY A 45 13.07 0.26 -4.70
C GLY A 45 12.30 -1.05 -4.70
N LEU A 46 12.79 -2.09 -4.03
CA LEU A 46 12.13 -3.39 -3.84
C LEU A 46 11.95 -3.64 -2.35
N SER A 47 10.86 -3.09 -1.80
CA SER A 47 10.53 -3.23 -0.38
C SER A 47 9.06 -3.50 -0.18
N CYS A 48 8.75 -4.76 0.14
CA CYS A 48 7.39 -5.15 0.50
C CYS A 48 6.94 -4.51 1.82
N ASP A 49 7.87 -4.22 2.73
CA ASP A 49 7.56 -3.56 4.01
C ASP A 49 7.18 -2.09 3.81
N ALA A 50 7.92 -1.38 2.95
CA ALA A 50 7.60 0.01 2.63
C ALA A 50 6.20 0.13 2.03
N VAL A 51 5.82 -0.79 1.15
CA VAL A 51 4.49 -0.80 0.51
C VAL A 51 3.40 -1.26 1.49
N ASN A 52 3.57 -2.43 2.10
CA ASN A 52 2.53 -3.11 2.90
C ASN A 52 2.27 -2.44 4.26
N LYS A 53 3.12 -1.51 4.70
CA LYS A 53 2.90 -0.68 5.91
C LYS A 53 2.62 0.79 5.59
N SER A 54 2.48 1.16 4.31
CA SER A 54 2.18 2.53 3.88
C SER A 54 0.75 2.97 4.23
N ILE A 55 0.38 4.21 3.93
CA ILE A 55 -1.04 4.62 3.98
C ILE A 55 -1.87 3.95 2.89
N TYR A 56 -1.24 3.52 1.79
CA TYR A 56 -1.91 2.93 0.64
C TYR A 56 -2.19 1.44 0.80
N SER A 57 -1.67 0.82 1.87
CA SER A 57 -1.97 -0.56 2.20
C SER A 57 -3.32 -0.74 2.87
N GLU A 58 -4.08 0.33 3.13
CA GLU A 58 -5.39 0.28 3.77
C GLU A 58 -6.46 1.02 2.95
N VAL A 59 -7.55 0.33 2.64
CA VAL A 59 -8.69 0.89 1.92
C VAL A 59 -9.88 0.86 2.87
N PHE A 60 -10.44 2.03 3.20
CA PHE A 60 -11.47 2.18 4.25
C PHE A 60 -11.06 1.53 5.59
N SER A 61 -9.79 1.69 5.98
CA SER A 61 -9.19 1.10 7.20
C SER A 61 -9.09 -0.42 7.20
N ILE A 62 -9.31 -1.08 6.06
CA ILE A 62 -9.11 -2.52 5.90
C ILE A 62 -7.82 -2.73 5.11
N PRO A 63 -6.87 -3.54 5.60
CA PRO A 63 -5.65 -3.82 4.85
C PRO A 63 -5.97 -4.46 3.49
N VAL A 64 -5.32 -3.99 2.44
CA VAL A 64 -5.44 -4.52 1.08
C VAL A 64 -5.10 -6.02 1.05
N SER A 65 -4.15 -6.45 1.88
CA SER A 65 -3.77 -7.87 2.02
C SER A 65 -4.92 -8.74 2.52
N VAL A 66 -5.79 -8.21 3.41
CA VAL A 66 -7.02 -8.88 3.85
C VAL A 66 -8.03 -8.99 2.71
N LEU A 67 -8.25 -7.91 1.96
CA LEU A 67 -9.17 -7.91 0.80
C LEU A 67 -8.71 -8.91 -0.27
N GLY A 68 -7.42 -8.96 -0.56
CA GLY A 68 -6.81 -9.93 -1.46
C GLY A 68 -6.99 -11.37 -0.96
N PHE A 69 -6.76 -11.63 0.32
CA PHE A 69 -7.00 -12.94 0.92
C PHE A 69 -8.46 -13.38 0.77
N LEU A 70 -9.41 -12.48 1.06
CA LEU A 70 -10.84 -12.76 0.92
C LEU A 70 -11.22 -13.07 -0.53
N TYR A 71 -10.67 -12.35 -1.51
CA TYR A 71 -10.86 -12.66 -2.92
C TYR A 71 -10.39 -14.09 -3.24
N PHE A 72 -9.16 -14.47 -2.89
CA PHE A 72 -8.65 -15.80 -3.20
C PHE A 72 -9.41 -16.90 -2.44
N ALA A 73 -9.79 -16.66 -1.18
CA ALA A 73 -10.58 -17.60 -0.40
C ALA A 73 -11.98 -17.80 -1.00
N ALA A 74 -12.62 -16.72 -1.48
CA ALA A 74 -13.92 -16.79 -2.14
C ALA A 74 -13.86 -17.60 -3.44
N ILE A 75 -12.84 -17.40 -4.29
CA ILE A 75 -12.64 -18.21 -5.50
C ILE A 75 -12.40 -19.67 -5.14
N PHE A 76 -11.52 -19.95 -4.16
CA PHE A 76 -11.25 -21.30 -3.69
C PHE A 76 -12.52 -22.02 -3.22
N LEU A 77 -13.30 -21.40 -2.34
CA LEU A 77 -14.55 -21.96 -1.81
C LEU A 77 -15.60 -22.15 -2.90
N LEU A 78 -15.74 -21.19 -3.83
CA LEU A 78 -16.69 -21.28 -4.94
C LEU A 78 -16.35 -22.45 -5.87
N VAL A 79 -15.07 -22.64 -6.18
CA VAL A 79 -14.59 -23.74 -7.03
C VAL A 79 -14.75 -25.09 -6.32
N LEU A 80 -14.55 -25.15 -5.00
CA LEU A 80 -14.80 -26.37 -4.23
C LEU A 80 -16.30 -26.71 -4.15
N TRP A 81 -17.16 -25.72 -3.93
CA TRP A 81 -18.60 -25.94 -3.84
C TRP A 81 -19.19 -26.39 -5.18
N LYS A 82 -18.81 -25.74 -6.28
CA LYS A 82 -19.27 -26.07 -7.64
C LYS A 82 -18.24 -26.85 -8.44
N ARG A 83 -17.57 -27.83 -7.82
CA ARG A 83 -16.42 -28.54 -8.39
C ARG A 83 -16.65 -29.18 -9.76
N ASN A 84 -17.84 -29.70 -10.01
CA ASN A 84 -18.19 -30.37 -11.27
C ASN A 84 -18.67 -29.40 -12.36
N ALA A 85 -19.11 -28.19 -11.99
CA ALA A 85 -19.56 -27.16 -12.93
C ALA A 85 -19.20 -25.76 -12.38
N PRO A 86 -17.90 -25.41 -12.32
CA PRO A 86 -17.49 -24.12 -11.79
C PRO A 86 -18.04 -22.97 -12.63
N PRO A 87 -18.48 -21.86 -12.02
CA PRO A 87 -19.05 -20.73 -12.75
C PRO A 87 -17.96 -19.87 -13.38
N TYR A 88 -17.26 -20.39 -14.39
CA TYR A 88 -16.07 -19.79 -14.98
C TYR A 88 -16.26 -18.34 -15.47
N LEU A 89 -17.38 -18.03 -16.11
CA LEU A 89 -17.66 -16.66 -16.58
C LEU A 89 -17.79 -15.67 -15.43
N TRP A 90 -18.44 -16.06 -14.33
CA TRP A 90 -18.53 -15.20 -13.13
C TRP A 90 -17.18 -14.99 -12.47
N ILE A 91 -16.36 -16.04 -12.38
CA ILE A 91 -14.98 -15.94 -11.88
C ILE A 91 -14.20 -14.93 -12.72
N ALA A 92 -14.26 -15.03 -14.05
CA ALA A 92 -13.60 -14.09 -14.96
C ALA A 92 -14.08 -12.63 -14.75
N LEU A 93 -15.40 -12.39 -14.67
CA LEU A 93 -15.94 -11.05 -14.46
C LEU A 93 -15.50 -10.44 -13.12
N VAL A 94 -15.52 -11.22 -12.03
CA VAL A 94 -15.04 -10.75 -10.73
C VAL A 94 -13.54 -10.45 -10.75
N SER A 95 -12.72 -11.29 -11.41
CA SER A 95 -11.29 -11.01 -11.58
C SER A 95 -11.03 -9.71 -12.33
N ILE A 96 -11.82 -9.37 -13.36
CA ILE A 96 -11.73 -8.06 -14.06
C ILE A 96 -12.01 -6.92 -13.08
N ILE A 97 -13.05 -7.04 -12.27
CA ILE A 97 -13.45 -6.03 -11.28
C ILE A 97 -12.32 -5.80 -10.27
N THR A 98 -11.72 -6.87 -9.74
CA THR A 98 -10.62 -6.81 -8.76
C THR A 98 -9.33 -6.21 -9.33
N LEU A 99 -9.08 -6.35 -10.64
CA LEU A 99 -7.89 -5.77 -11.28
C LEU A 99 -7.89 -4.23 -11.26
N GLY A 100 -9.06 -3.57 -11.22
CA GLY A 100 -9.15 -2.11 -11.19
C GLY A 100 -8.38 -1.47 -10.03
N PRO A 101 -8.77 -1.74 -8.76
CA PRO A 101 -8.03 -1.29 -7.59
C PRO A 101 -6.56 -1.75 -7.57
N SER A 102 -6.29 -2.98 -8.01
CA SER A 102 -4.92 -3.53 -8.04
C SER A 102 -4.00 -2.75 -8.99
N LEU A 103 -4.50 -2.36 -10.17
CA LEU A 103 -3.73 -1.55 -11.13
C LEU A 103 -3.47 -0.12 -10.61
N TYR A 104 -4.43 0.47 -9.93
CA TYR A 104 -4.22 1.76 -9.26
C TYR A 104 -3.10 1.66 -8.21
N LEU A 105 -3.13 0.64 -7.35
CA LEU A 105 -2.12 0.45 -6.31
C LEU A 105 -0.72 0.22 -6.89
N SER A 106 -0.60 -0.49 -8.02
CA SER A 106 0.69 -0.62 -8.71
C SER A 106 1.18 0.69 -9.33
N GLY A 107 0.27 1.56 -9.76
CA GLY A 107 0.62 2.94 -10.12
C GLY A 107 1.20 3.69 -8.93
N VAL A 108 0.57 3.56 -7.75
CA VAL A 108 1.07 4.16 -6.50
C VAL A 108 2.46 3.60 -6.12
N GLU A 109 2.67 2.29 -6.23
CA GLU A 109 3.98 1.65 -5.98
C GLU A 109 5.10 2.30 -6.81
N VAL A 110 4.88 2.52 -8.11
CA VAL A 110 5.90 3.05 -9.02
C VAL A 110 6.05 4.57 -8.92
N PHE A 111 4.93 5.32 -8.91
CA PHE A 111 4.96 6.77 -9.06
C PHE A 111 4.99 7.54 -7.74
N VAL A 112 4.49 6.95 -6.65
CA VAL A 112 4.34 7.64 -5.36
C VAL A 112 5.29 7.07 -4.32
N LEU A 113 5.33 5.74 -4.19
CA LEU A 113 6.19 5.07 -3.23
C LEU A 113 7.61 4.87 -3.76
N GLU A 114 7.79 4.85 -5.08
CA GLU A 114 9.05 4.44 -5.74
C GLU A 114 9.57 3.09 -5.21
N ASN A 115 8.65 2.21 -4.80
CA ASN A 115 8.93 0.89 -4.23
C ASN A 115 7.92 -0.13 -4.76
N ILE A 116 8.44 -1.24 -5.26
CA ILE A 116 7.65 -2.37 -5.79
C ILE A 116 7.57 -3.46 -4.73
N CYS A 117 6.36 -3.96 -4.50
CA CYS A 117 6.12 -5.12 -3.63
C CYS A 117 5.97 -6.39 -4.46
N ILE A 118 6.99 -7.26 -4.41
CA ILE A 118 7.01 -8.51 -5.18
C ILE A 118 5.78 -9.39 -4.88
N TYR A 119 5.33 -9.43 -3.62
CA TYR A 119 4.15 -10.23 -3.26
C TYR A 119 2.83 -9.62 -3.77
N CYS A 120 2.69 -8.29 -3.80
CA CYS A 120 1.56 -7.62 -4.43
C CYS A 120 1.52 -7.91 -5.93
N GLU A 121 2.67 -7.80 -6.61
CA GLU A 121 2.79 -8.08 -8.04
C GLU A 121 2.53 -9.56 -8.37
N ILE A 122 3.03 -10.50 -7.56
CA ILE A 122 2.68 -11.92 -7.68
C ILE A 122 1.18 -12.11 -7.56
N SER A 123 0.52 -11.49 -6.59
CA SER A 123 -0.92 -11.63 -6.41
C SER A 123 -1.71 -11.13 -7.62
N LYS A 124 -1.27 -10.05 -8.26
CA LYS A 124 -1.86 -9.54 -9.51
C LYS A 124 -1.67 -10.53 -10.65
N ILE A 125 -0.48 -11.10 -10.79
CA ILE A 125 -0.21 -12.15 -11.78
C ILE A 125 -1.13 -13.36 -11.54
N LEU A 126 -1.36 -13.75 -10.29
CA LEU A 126 -2.30 -14.83 -9.95
C LEU A 126 -3.75 -14.49 -10.29
N ILE A 127 -4.20 -13.24 -10.07
CA ILE A 127 -5.53 -12.77 -10.48
C ILE A 127 -5.67 -12.86 -12.01
N VAL A 128 -4.66 -12.42 -12.77
CA VAL A 128 -4.65 -12.54 -14.23
C VAL A 128 -4.64 -14.01 -14.68
N ALA A 129 -3.88 -14.88 -14.01
CA ALA A 129 -3.87 -16.30 -14.31
C ALA A 129 -5.24 -16.97 -14.05
N ILE A 130 -5.93 -16.57 -12.97
CA ILE A 130 -7.30 -17.00 -12.67
C ILE A 130 -8.27 -16.52 -13.75
N LEU A 131 -8.19 -15.25 -14.15
CA LEU A 131 -8.99 -14.67 -15.23
C LEU A 131 -8.83 -15.45 -16.53
N VAL A 132 -7.59 -15.66 -16.99
CA VAL A 132 -7.28 -16.37 -18.22
C VAL A 132 -7.75 -17.82 -18.15
N THR A 133 -7.46 -18.52 -17.05
CA THR A 133 -7.88 -19.91 -16.86
C THR A 133 -9.39 -20.04 -16.88
N ALA A 134 -10.11 -19.14 -16.20
CA ALA A 134 -11.56 -19.13 -16.17
C ALA A 134 -12.14 -18.84 -17.57
N PHE A 135 -11.61 -17.85 -18.27
CA PHE A 135 -12.08 -17.51 -19.62
C PHE A 135 -11.86 -18.64 -20.62
N VAL A 136 -10.70 -19.30 -20.61
CA VAL A 136 -10.40 -20.45 -21.48
C VAL A 136 -11.28 -21.65 -21.12
N SER A 137 -11.49 -21.91 -19.82
CA SER A 137 -12.30 -23.04 -19.34
C SER A 137 -13.79 -22.86 -19.58
N ALA A 138 -14.26 -21.63 -19.79
CA ALA A 138 -15.65 -21.35 -20.21
C ALA A 138 -15.95 -21.83 -21.64
N GLY A 139 -14.91 -22.12 -22.45
CA GLY A 139 -15.04 -22.65 -23.80
C GLY A 139 -15.83 -21.70 -24.72
N ASN A 140 -16.91 -22.19 -25.31
CA ASN A 140 -17.77 -21.41 -26.20
C ASN A 140 -18.72 -20.47 -25.47
N ALA A 141 -18.90 -20.63 -24.16
CA ALA A 141 -19.69 -19.69 -23.38
C ALA A 141 -18.95 -18.35 -23.34
N ARG A 142 -19.60 -17.28 -23.82
CA ARG A 142 -19.07 -15.92 -23.78
C ARG A 142 -19.93 -15.05 -22.87
N PRO A 143 -19.32 -14.16 -22.09
CA PRO A 143 -20.09 -13.14 -21.39
C PRO A 143 -20.75 -12.22 -22.43
N THR A 144 -21.92 -11.69 -22.12
CA THR A 144 -22.57 -10.70 -22.99
C THR A 144 -21.76 -9.40 -22.99
N LEU A 145 -21.86 -8.61 -24.06
CA LEU A 145 -21.21 -7.29 -24.13
C LEU A 145 -21.55 -6.43 -22.90
N MET A 146 -22.82 -6.46 -22.49
CA MET A 146 -23.31 -5.76 -21.30
C MET A 146 -22.58 -6.21 -20.02
N GLN A 147 -22.34 -7.51 -19.83
CA GLN A 147 -21.60 -8.03 -18.67
C GLN A 147 -20.15 -7.55 -18.65
N CYS A 148 -19.48 -7.55 -19.81
CA CYS A 148 -18.12 -6.99 -19.91
C CYS A 148 -18.09 -5.50 -19.60
N SER A 149 -19.01 -4.72 -20.18
CA SER A 149 -19.10 -3.28 -19.94
C SER A 149 -19.36 -2.97 -18.46
N ILE A 150 -20.25 -3.72 -17.80
CA ILE A 150 -20.51 -3.57 -16.36
C ILE A 150 -19.27 -3.92 -15.54
N ALA A 151 -18.59 -5.03 -15.84
CA ALA A 151 -17.39 -5.43 -15.10
C ALA A 151 -16.26 -4.40 -15.23
N VAL A 152 -16.04 -3.85 -16.43
CA VAL A 152 -15.05 -2.78 -16.64
C VAL A 152 -15.47 -1.49 -15.93
N ALA A 153 -16.73 -1.09 -16.01
CA ALA A 153 -17.23 0.09 -15.30
C ALA A 153 -17.06 -0.04 -13.79
N LEU A 154 -17.35 -1.22 -13.22
CA LEU A 154 -17.12 -1.52 -11.81
C LEU A 154 -15.63 -1.54 -11.45
N ALA A 155 -14.76 -2.09 -12.29
CA ALA A 155 -13.32 -2.06 -12.08
C ALA A 155 -12.81 -0.61 -11.98
N LEU A 156 -13.23 0.24 -12.92
CA LEU A 156 -12.88 1.66 -12.93
C LEU A 156 -13.45 2.40 -11.73
N PHE A 157 -14.72 2.14 -11.39
CA PHE A 157 -15.37 2.75 -10.23
C PHE A 157 -14.67 2.38 -8.92
N LEU A 158 -14.36 1.09 -8.71
CA LEU A 158 -13.63 0.65 -7.52
C LEU A 158 -12.21 1.20 -7.48
N GLY A 159 -11.50 1.24 -8.61
CA GLY A 159 -10.19 1.88 -8.69
C GLY A 159 -10.24 3.36 -8.32
N TRP A 160 -11.25 4.09 -8.81
CA TRP A 160 -11.49 5.49 -8.43
C TRP A 160 -11.87 5.65 -6.95
N ALA A 161 -12.73 4.77 -6.41
CA ALA A 161 -13.09 4.78 -5.00
C ALA A 161 -11.86 4.52 -4.09
N THR A 162 -10.98 3.60 -4.49
CA THR A 162 -9.70 3.34 -3.81
C THR A 162 -8.75 4.54 -3.90
N TYR A 163 -8.72 5.23 -5.05
CA TYR A 163 -7.99 6.49 -5.15
C TYR A 163 -8.53 7.54 -4.18
N LEU A 164 -9.84 7.72 -4.11
CA LEU A 164 -10.47 8.66 -3.18
C LEU A 164 -10.22 8.31 -1.72
N SER A 165 -10.15 7.01 -1.36
CA SER A 165 -9.85 6.62 0.02
C SER A 165 -8.43 6.97 0.47
N HIS A 166 -7.49 7.15 -0.47
CA HIS A 166 -6.12 7.59 -0.16
C HIS A 166 -5.86 9.06 -0.48
N ALA A 167 -6.79 9.74 -1.15
CA ALA A 167 -6.67 11.16 -1.39
C ALA A 167 -6.69 11.89 -0.04
N SER A 168 -5.73 12.79 0.17
CA SER A 168 -5.66 13.59 1.38
C SER A 168 -6.93 14.41 1.54
N VAL A 169 -7.70 14.16 2.60
CA VAL A 169 -8.93 14.89 2.92
C VAL A 169 -8.62 16.27 3.52
N VAL A 170 -7.33 16.62 3.68
CA VAL A 170 -6.89 17.92 4.19
C VAL A 170 -7.25 19.00 3.16
N PRO A 171 -8.12 19.97 3.51
CA PRO A 171 -8.40 21.12 2.64
C PRO A 171 -7.10 21.85 2.31
N ALA A 172 -6.95 22.24 1.04
CA ALA A 172 -5.76 22.95 0.57
C ALA A 172 -5.48 24.17 1.47
N GLY A 173 -4.22 24.34 1.85
CA GLY A 173 -3.78 25.44 2.70
C GLY A 173 -4.12 25.33 4.19
N LYS A 174 -4.90 24.33 4.64
CA LYS A 174 -5.42 24.25 6.02
C LYS A 174 -4.31 24.37 7.07
N TYR A 175 -3.16 23.73 6.85
CA TYR A 175 -2.08 23.66 7.84
C TYR A 175 -0.84 24.49 7.48
N VAL A 176 -0.90 25.39 6.50
CA VAL A 176 0.27 26.19 6.08
C VAL A 176 0.85 27.00 7.23
N ALA A 177 0.03 27.80 7.92
CA ALA A 177 0.49 28.61 9.05
C ALA A 177 1.01 27.76 10.22
N PHE A 178 0.36 26.62 10.47
CA PHE A 178 0.79 25.66 11.49
C PHE A 178 2.17 25.08 11.15
N ALA A 179 2.36 24.56 9.93
CA ALA A 179 3.61 23.97 9.46
C ALA A 179 4.78 24.98 9.47
N GLN A 180 4.53 26.23 9.06
CA GLN A 180 5.51 27.32 9.15
C GLN A 180 5.91 27.60 10.61
N CYS A 181 4.93 27.70 11.50
CA CYS A 181 5.23 27.86 12.93
C CYS A 181 6.06 26.69 13.48
N VAL A 182 5.75 25.45 13.09
CA VAL A 182 6.53 24.26 13.48
C VAL A 182 7.98 24.37 13.02
N TYR A 183 8.19 24.84 11.79
CA TYR A 183 9.52 25.15 11.26
C TYR A 183 10.25 26.21 12.10
N ASP A 184 9.57 27.33 12.39
CA ASP A 184 10.12 28.46 13.14
C ASP A 184 10.47 28.08 14.59
N ARG A 185 9.73 27.14 15.17
CA ARG A 185 9.97 26.60 16.52
C ARG A 185 11.09 25.56 16.58
N GLY A 186 11.84 25.38 15.49
CA GLY A 186 13.02 24.52 15.46
C GLY A 186 12.69 23.02 15.40
N MET A 187 11.45 22.63 15.16
CA MET A 187 11.09 21.21 14.97
C MET A 187 11.58 20.74 13.60
N ARG A 188 12.28 19.60 13.59
CA ARG A 188 12.89 18.95 12.42
C ARG A 188 12.45 17.51 12.39
N MET A 189 12.10 17.02 11.20
CA MET A 189 11.80 15.60 10.98
C MET A 189 12.98 14.96 10.23
N TYR A 190 13.66 14.02 10.85
CA TYR A 190 14.65 13.18 10.17
C TYR A 190 13.91 12.03 9.50
N GLY A 191 13.97 11.98 8.17
CA GLY A 191 13.11 11.13 7.36
C GLY A 191 13.84 10.54 6.16
N ALA A 192 13.08 9.83 5.34
CA ALA A 192 13.53 9.42 4.02
C ALA A 192 12.36 9.46 3.05
N LYS A 193 12.62 9.83 1.79
CA LYS A 193 11.56 9.97 0.78
C LYS A 193 10.67 8.73 0.66
N THR A 194 11.26 7.54 0.71
CA THR A 194 10.59 6.23 0.56
C THR A 194 10.12 5.61 1.87
N CYS A 195 10.40 6.24 3.01
CA CYS A 195 10.00 5.71 4.29
C CYS A 195 8.46 5.79 4.43
N SER A 196 7.82 4.64 4.63
CA SER A 196 6.35 4.52 4.67
C SER A 196 5.73 5.37 5.77
N PHE A 197 6.34 5.40 6.95
CA PHE A 197 5.94 6.22 8.08
C PHE A 197 6.18 7.73 7.85
N CYS A 198 7.23 8.09 7.10
CA CYS A 198 7.54 9.47 6.74
C CYS A 198 6.51 10.00 5.72
N ILE A 199 6.07 9.14 4.80
CA ILE A 199 4.92 9.42 3.91
C ILE A 199 3.64 9.59 4.73
N LYS A 200 3.38 8.73 5.73
CA LYS A 200 2.21 8.91 6.64
C LYS A 200 2.27 10.26 7.34
N GLN A 201 3.42 10.64 7.88
CA GLN A 201 3.60 11.92 8.58
C GLN A 201 3.32 13.11 7.66
N ARG A 202 3.89 13.12 6.44
CA ARG A 202 3.62 14.18 5.45
C ARG A 202 2.14 14.25 5.07
N ALA A 203 1.48 13.10 4.92
CA ALA A 203 0.06 13.05 4.60
C ALA A 203 -0.84 13.72 5.66
N LEU A 204 -0.43 13.73 6.93
CA LEU A 204 -1.14 14.47 7.99
C LEU A 204 -1.10 15.99 7.75
N PHE A 205 0.02 16.51 7.23
CA PHE A 205 0.16 17.93 6.91
C PHE A 205 -0.47 18.32 5.57
N GLY A 206 -0.75 17.36 4.70
CA GLY A 206 -1.27 17.63 3.35
C GLY A 206 -0.27 18.42 2.50
N ASP A 207 -0.75 19.42 1.77
CA ASP A 207 0.09 20.32 0.97
C ASP A 207 1.05 21.17 1.81
N ALA A 208 0.73 21.40 3.09
CA ALA A 208 1.58 22.14 4.01
C ALA A 208 2.86 21.37 4.44
N ALA A 209 2.99 20.09 4.09
CA ALA A 209 4.20 19.30 4.38
C ALA A 209 5.47 19.92 3.77
N VAL A 210 5.35 20.73 2.72
CA VAL A 210 6.49 21.45 2.12
C VAL A 210 7.06 22.54 3.03
N HIS A 211 6.32 22.95 4.07
CA HIS A 211 6.73 24.01 5.00
C HIS A 211 7.39 23.47 6.27
N ILE A 212 7.26 22.18 6.58
CA ILE A 212 8.05 21.57 7.64
C ILE A 212 9.48 21.29 7.13
N ARG A 213 10.46 21.27 8.03
CA ARG A 213 11.83 20.88 7.67
C ARG A 213 12.00 19.39 7.85
N GLU A 214 11.86 18.65 6.75
CA GLU A 214 12.36 17.28 6.64
C GLU A 214 13.86 17.29 6.30
N ILE A 215 14.63 16.49 7.02
CA ILE A 215 16.04 16.20 6.78
C ILE A 215 16.08 14.84 6.10
N GLU A 216 16.45 14.84 4.82
CA GLU A 216 16.52 13.63 3.99
C GLU A 216 17.78 12.82 4.36
N CYS A 217 17.59 11.65 4.97
CA CYS A 217 18.66 10.81 5.47
C CYS A 217 19.13 9.74 4.47
N ASP A 218 18.45 9.57 3.34
CA ASP A 218 18.80 8.57 2.34
C ASP A 218 19.73 9.15 1.26
N PRO A 219 20.97 8.65 1.14
CA PRO A 219 21.97 9.19 0.21
C PRO A 219 21.58 9.04 -1.27
N ARG A 220 20.57 8.23 -1.58
CA ARG A 220 20.09 8.01 -2.95
C ARG A 220 19.29 9.20 -3.49
N TYR A 221 18.80 10.09 -2.62
CA TYR A 221 17.96 11.22 -3.01
C TYR A 221 18.75 12.55 -3.07
N PRO A 222 18.42 13.46 -4.00
CA PRO A 222 19.07 14.77 -4.09
C PRO A 222 18.89 15.59 -2.82
N ASN A 223 19.86 16.45 -2.50
CA ASN A 223 19.86 17.32 -1.32
C ASN A 223 19.75 16.56 0.02
N ASN A 224 20.16 15.28 0.06
CA ASN A 224 20.23 14.55 1.30
C ASN A 224 21.26 15.15 2.27
N GLU A 225 21.01 15.00 3.55
CA GLU A 225 21.87 15.40 4.66
C GLU A 225 22.31 14.14 5.46
N THR A 226 22.71 13.08 4.75
CA THR A 226 23.02 11.76 5.34
C THR A 226 24.04 11.86 6.49
N GLU A 227 25.10 12.66 6.32
CA GLU A 227 26.12 12.87 7.35
C GLU A 227 25.53 13.47 8.64
N ARG A 228 24.56 14.38 8.51
CA ARG A 228 23.84 14.93 9.65
C ARG A 228 23.01 13.87 10.35
N CYS A 229 22.34 12.99 9.61
CA CYS A 229 21.57 11.90 10.20
C CYS A 229 22.47 10.89 10.94
N ILE A 230 23.66 10.60 10.41
CA ILE A 230 24.67 9.77 11.09
C ILE A 230 25.15 10.45 12.38
N ALA A 231 25.52 11.73 12.30
CA ALA A 231 25.96 12.51 13.46
C ALA A 231 24.87 12.66 14.54
N LYS A 232 23.61 12.62 14.12
CA LYS A 232 22.43 12.61 14.99
C LYS A 232 21.97 11.21 15.33
N GLU A 233 22.73 10.15 15.05
CA GLU A 233 22.39 8.78 15.46
C GLU A 233 20.93 8.42 15.13
N ILE A 234 20.50 8.65 13.88
CA ILE A 234 19.16 8.31 13.41
C ILE A 234 19.12 6.84 13.01
N GLU A 235 18.52 6.00 13.85
CA GLU A 235 18.36 4.57 13.56
C GLU A 235 17.03 4.22 12.87
N ARG A 236 15.97 4.99 13.17
CA ARG A 236 14.61 4.75 12.68
C ARG A 236 14.00 6.06 12.17
N THR A 237 13.23 5.99 11.09
CA THR A 237 12.55 7.15 10.49
C THR A 237 11.02 6.95 10.45
N PRO A 238 10.24 8.03 10.59
CA PRO A 238 10.68 9.38 10.91
C PRO A 238 11.11 9.49 12.38
N THR A 239 12.09 10.35 12.67
CA THR A 239 12.44 10.77 14.03
C THR A 239 12.32 12.28 14.11
N TRP A 240 11.49 12.76 15.03
CA TRP A 240 11.36 14.19 15.29
C TRP A 240 12.39 14.65 16.31
N MET A 241 12.91 15.86 16.12
CA MET A 241 13.73 16.56 17.10
C MET A 241 13.40 18.05 17.11
N ARG A 242 13.54 18.68 18.27
CA ARG A 242 13.61 20.13 18.39
C ARG A 242 15.07 20.54 18.48
N GLU A 243 15.46 21.50 17.66
CA GLU A 243 16.83 22.00 17.57
C GLU A 243 16.86 23.51 17.78
N ASP A 244 18.00 24.01 18.28
CA ASP A 244 18.28 25.45 18.31
C ASP A 244 18.76 25.95 16.93
N GLU A 245 19.02 27.25 16.82
CA GLU A 245 19.51 27.87 15.57
C GLU A 245 20.88 27.33 15.13
N ALA A 246 21.68 26.84 16.06
CA ALA A 246 22.99 26.22 15.78
C ALA A 246 22.86 24.73 15.40
N GLY A 247 21.66 24.16 15.44
CA GLY A 247 21.40 22.75 15.13
C GLY A 247 21.68 21.80 16.30
N ASN A 248 21.88 22.28 17.53
CA ASN A 248 22.01 21.42 18.71
C ASN A 248 20.64 20.84 19.07
N THR A 249 20.63 19.56 19.44
CA THR A 249 19.39 18.88 19.82
C THR A 249 18.94 19.35 21.20
N LEU A 250 17.80 20.02 21.27
CA LEU A 250 17.13 20.42 22.50
C LEU A 250 16.26 19.29 23.06
N LYS A 251 15.59 18.55 22.18
CA LYS A 251 14.74 17.41 22.54
C LYS A 251 14.65 16.43 21.37
N ARG A 252 14.77 15.13 21.66
CA ARG A 252 14.50 14.03 20.73
C ARG A 252 13.19 13.35 21.13
N TYR A 253 12.36 13.01 20.16
CA TYR A 253 11.14 12.22 20.35
C TYR A 253 11.38 10.76 19.98
N GLU A 254 10.55 9.86 20.51
CA GLU A 254 10.57 8.45 20.10
C GLU A 254 10.36 8.33 18.58
N PRO A 255 11.10 7.44 17.89
CA PRO A 255 10.92 7.25 16.45
C PRO A 255 9.49 6.83 16.10
N GLY A 256 8.93 7.47 15.08
CA GLY A 256 7.57 7.20 14.60
C GLY A 256 6.80 8.46 14.22
N VAL A 257 5.57 8.24 13.77
CA VAL A 257 4.63 9.31 13.40
C VAL A 257 4.13 10.00 14.65
N LEU A 258 4.17 11.34 14.68
CA LEU A 258 3.54 12.18 15.69
C LEU A 258 2.22 12.74 15.16
N SER A 259 1.21 12.80 16.03
CA SER A 259 -0.04 13.48 15.70
C SER A 259 0.18 14.99 15.61
N LEU A 260 -0.67 15.69 14.85
CA LEU A 260 -0.56 17.15 14.72
C LEU A 260 -0.81 17.84 16.06
N GLU A 261 -1.66 17.28 16.92
CA GLU A 261 -1.94 17.78 18.27
C GLU A 261 -0.70 17.66 19.17
N THR A 262 0.01 16.53 19.11
CA THR A 262 1.28 16.37 19.83
C THR A 262 2.29 17.41 19.37
N ILE A 263 2.44 17.60 18.06
CA ILE A 263 3.34 18.61 17.48
C ILE A 263 2.92 20.02 17.95
N ALA A 264 1.62 20.32 17.97
CA ALA A 264 1.08 21.61 18.41
C ALA A 264 1.40 21.90 19.89
N VAL A 265 1.17 20.93 20.78
CA VAL A 265 1.48 21.06 22.21
C VAL A 265 2.98 21.29 22.43
N GLU A 266 3.82 20.56 21.70
CA GLU A 266 5.28 20.60 21.87
C GLU A 266 5.93 21.89 21.31
N THR A 267 5.32 22.48 20.29
CA THR A 267 5.79 23.72 19.64
C THR A 267 5.11 24.97 20.18
N GLY A 268 3.93 24.83 20.79
CA GLY A 268 3.03 25.93 21.11
C GLY A 268 2.39 26.56 19.86
N CYS A 269 2.45 25.89 18.71
CA CYS A 269 1.82 26.35 17.48
C CYS A 269 0.33 26.06 17.48
N VAL A 270 -0.47 26.98 16.95
CA VAL A 270 -1.93 26.83 16.88
C VAL A 270 -2.30 25.88 15.75
N LEU A 271 -2.98 24.80 16.08
CA LEU A 271 -3.56 23.86 15.12
C LEU A 271 -5.02 24.27 14.81
N PRO A 272 -5.35 24.63 13.56
CA PRO A 272 -6.68 25.12 13.15
C PRO A 272 -7.72 24.01 12.89
#